data_AF-A0A7S0NF74-F1
#
_entry.id   AF-A0A7S0NF74-F1
#
_cell.length_a   1.000
_cell.length_b   1.000
_cell.length_c   1.000
_cell.angle_alpha   90.00
_cell.angle_beta   90.00
_cell.angle_gamma   90.00
#
_symmetry.space_group_name_H-M   'P 1'
#
loop_
_entity.id
_entity.type
_entity.pdbx_description
1 polymer ?
#
loop_
_entity_poly.entity_id
_entity_poly.type
_entity_poly.pdbx_seq_one_letter_code
_entity_poly.pdbx_strand_id
1 'polypeptide(L)'
;VGGLSGVLRIYRAAGKGYKPGDLMLEVQLGAPILQVEAGRFSPHSSKEVALAVLFPKALAVFSVSTTVVPGEATEDVFMNLSLLYKHELKRSAFNFTYGGFGGTKGK
;
A
#
# COMPACT_ATOMS: atom_id res chain seq x y z
N VAL A 1 4.18 -0.37 -6.34
CA VAL A 1 5.65 -0.28 -6.52
C VAL A 1 6.19 0.80 -5.59
N GLY A 2 7.10 0.45 -4.68
CA GLY A 2 7.79 1.41 -3.82
C GLY A 2 9.20 1.67 -4.32
N GLY A 3 9.63 2.93 -4.34
CA GLY A 3 10.99 3.34 -4.71
C GLY A 3 11.84 3.76 -3.51
N LEU A 4 13.17 3.65 -3.66
CA LEU A 4 14.15 4.12 -2.66
C LEU A 4 14.14 5.66 -2.49
N SER A 5 13.56 6.41 -3.44
CA SER A 5 13.31 7.84 -3.31
C SER A 5 12.15 8.17 -2.35
N GLY A 6 11.40 7.17 -1.90
CA GLY A 6 10.20 7.32 -1.07
C GLY A 6 8.92 7.58 -1.85
N VAL A 7 8.96 7.47 -3.18
CA VAL A 7 7.75 7.53 -4.01
C VAL A 7 7.08 6.16 -4.04
N LEU A 8 5.81 6.11 -3.67
CA LEU A 8 4.93 4.94 -3.80
C LEU A 8 3.98 5.15 -4.98
N ARG A 9 3.90 4.16 -5.87
CA ARG A 9 3.00 4.17 -7.03
C ARG A 9 2.12 2.92 -7.08
N ILE A 10 0.84 3.07 -7.39
CA ILE A 10 -0.09 1.97 -7.67
C ILE A 10 -0.56 2.11 -9.12
N TYR A 11 -0.50 1.01 -9.86
CA TYR A 11 -0.88 0.96 -11.26
C TYR A 11 -1.98 -0.08 -11.50
N ARG A 12 -2.81 0.17 -12.50
CA ARG A 12 -3.75 -0.77 -13.09
C ARG A 12 -3.50 -0.82 -14.60
N ALA A 13 -2.74 -1.81 -15.04
CA ALA A 13 -2.49 -2.02 -16.46
C ALA A 13 -3.76 -2.55 -17.14
N ALA A 14 -4.42 -1.72 -17.94
CA ALA A 14 -5.66 -2.08 -18.64
C ALA A 14 -5.46 -2.54 -20.10
N GLY A 15 -4.22 -2.50 -20.62
CA GLY A 15 -3.94 -2.87 -22.01
C GLY A 15 -2.45 -2.92 -22.37
N LYS A 16 -2.16 -2.90 -23.67
CA LYS A 16 -0.79 -2.84 -24.20
C LYS A 16 -0.29 -1.40 -24.21
N GLY A 17 0.93 -1.19 -23.73
CA GLY A 17 1.54 0.13 -23.61
C GLY A 17 1.10 0.86 -22.35
N TYR A 18 1.89 1.86 -21.94
CA TYR A 18 1.59 2.70 -20.79
C TYR A 18 0.64 3.83 -21.21
N LYS A 19 -0.46 3.99 -20.48
CA LYS A 19 -1.36 5.13 -20.54
C LYS A 19 -1.31 5.90 -19.22
N PRO A 20 -1.48 7.24 -19.23
CA PRO A 20 -1.54 8.02 -17.98
C PRO A 20 -2.56 7.48 -16.96
N GLY A 21 -3.73 7.02 -17.42
CA GLY A 21 -4.76 6.41 -16.56
C GLY A 21 -4.38 5.06 -15.94
N ASP A 22 -3.28 4.43 -16.37
CA ASP A 22 -2.76 3.24 -15.70
C ASP A 22 -2.17 3.59 -14.32
N LEU A 23 -1.81 4.84 -14.05
CA LEU A 23 -1.32 5.30 -12.74
C LEU A 23 -2.50 5.73 -11.85
N MET A 24 -2.84 4.91 -10.85
CA MET A 24 -3.98 5.16 -9.96
C MET A 24 -3.65 6.00 -8.73
N LEU A 25 -2.39 5.95 -8.28
CA LEU A 25 -1.89 6.64 -7.11
C LEU A 25 -0.41 6.91 -7.26
N GLU A 26 0.02 8.13 -6.93
CA GLU A 26 1.41 8.48 -6.70
C GLU A 26 1.52 9.35 -5.44
N VAL A 27 2.30 8.92 -4.45
CA VAL A 27 2.47 9.63 -3.18
C VAL A 27 3.93 9.60 -2.75
N GLN A 28 4.42 10.74 -2.27
CA GLN A 28 5.73 10.85 -1.61
C GLN A 28 5.59 10.57 -0.11
N LEU A 29 6.25 9.52 0.38
CA LEU A 29 6.20 9.10 1.79
C LEU A 29 7.37 9.66 2.63
N GLY A 30 8.29 10.40 2.01
CA GLY A 30 9.36 11.14 2.70
C GLY A 30 10.53 10.29 3.24
N ALA A 31 10.52 8.97 3.01
CA ALA A 31 11.59 8.06 3.40
C ALA A 31 11.74 6.90 2.41
N PRO A 32 12.94 6.29 2.26
CA PRO A 32 13.16 5.17 1.35
C PRO A 32 12.26 3.98 1.63
N ILE A 33 11.60 3.45 0.60
CA ILE A 33 10.75 2.27 0.72
C ILE A 33 11.61 1.03 0.45
N LEU A 34 11.82 0.20 1.48
CA LEU A 34 12.60 -1.03 1.39
C LEU A 34 11.78 -2.19 0.83
N GLN A 35 10.52 -2.31 1.27
CA GLN A 35 9.62 -3.37 0.87
C GLN A 35 8.16 -2.92 0.99
N VAL A 36 7.29 -3.47 0.15
CA VAL A 36 5.85 -3.24 0.17
C VAL A 36 5.15 -4.59 0.11
N GLU A 37 4.14 -4.80 0.96
CA GLU A 37 3.33 -6.02 0.96
C GLU A 37 1.83 -5.70 1.09
N ALA A 38 0.99 -6.52 0.47
CA ALA A 38 -0.46 -6.41 0.56
C ALA A 38 -1.02 -7.58 1.38
N GLY A 39 -1.70 -7.28 2.49
CA GLY A 39 -2.13 -8.31 3.43
C GLY A 39 -3.21 -7.85 4.39
N ARG A 40 -3.66 -8.77 5.24
CA ARG A 40 -4.69 -8.51 6.26
C ARG A 40 -4.03 -7.92 7.50
N PHE A 41 -3.65 -6.65 7.40
CA PHE A 41 -2.95 -5.92 8.46
C PHE A 41 -3.87 -5.01 9.28
N SER A 42 -5.16 -4.91 8.90
CA SER A 42 -6.14 -4.10 9.62
C SER A 42 -6.48 -4.75 10.97
N PRO A 43 -6.39 -4.01 12.10
CA PRO A 43 -6.76 -4.53 13.41
C PRO A 43 -8.26 -4.78 13.57
N HIS A 44 -9.07 -4.06 12.79
CA HIS A 44 -10.53 -4.02 12.94
C HIS A 44 -11.26 -4.98 12.01
N SER A 45 -10.65 -5.34 10.87
CA SER A 45 -11.28 -6.14 9.82
C SER A 45 -10.26 -7.10 9.22
N SER A 46 -10.45 -8.40 9.43
CA SER A 46 -9.61 -9.44 8.85
C SER A 46 -9.85 -9.71 7.38
N LYS A 47 -10.87 -9.08 6.78
CA LYS A 47 -11.21 -9.22 5.36
C LYS A 47 -10.59 -8.12 4.51
N GLU A 48 -10.25 -7.00 5.12
CA GLU A 48 -9.68 -5.85 4.42
C GLU A 48 -8.20 -6.05 4.13
N VAL A 49 -7.85 -5.88 2.85
CA VAL A 49 -6.47 -5.85 2.40
C VAL A 49 -5.93 -4.43 2.65
N ALA A 50 -4.86 -4.36 3.43
CA ALA A 50 -4.11 -3.15 3.70
C ALA A 50 -2.71 -3.27 3.09
N LEU A 51 -2.08 -2.12 2.86
CA LEU A 51 -0.74 -2.00 2.31
C LEU A 51 0.25 -1.76 3.44
N ALA A 52 1.17 -2.70 3.67
CA ALA A 52 2.31 -2.50 4.56
C ALA A 52 3.50 -1.95 3.77
N VAL A 53 4.14 -0.90 4.29
CA VAL A 53 5.32 -0.27 3.71
C VAL A 53 6.42 -0.26 4.76
N LEU A 54 7.54 -0.90 4.44
CA LEU A 54 8.73 -0.94 5.27
C LEU A 54 9.69 0.18 4.89
N PHE A 55 10.06 0.97 5.88
CA PHE A 55 11.14 1.96 5.83
C PHE A 55 12.34 1.46 6.66
N PRO A 56 13.53 2.08 6.55
CA PRO A 56 14.69 1.70 7.37
C PRO A 56 14.42 1.71 8.88
N LYS A 57 13.62 2.65 9.38
CA LYS A 57 13.37 2.86 10.82
C LYS A 57 11.88 2.75 11.21
N ALA A 58 11.02 2.31 10.31
CA ALA A 58 9.59 2.21 10.60
C ALA A 58 8.88 1.19 9.70
N LEU A 59 7.77 0.63 10.19
CA LEU A 59 6.78 -0.08 9.40
C LEU A 59 5.48 0.70 9.47
N ALA A 60 4.92 1.10 8.34
CA ALA A 60 3.63 1.78 8.27
C ALA A 60 2.61 0.93 7.53
N VAL A 61 1.37 0.92 8.01
CA VAL A 61 0.26 0.20 7.39
C VAL A 61 -0.78 1.21 6.96
N PHE A 62 -1.22 1.08 5.71
CA PHE A 62 -2.14 1.98 5.05
C PHE A 62 -3.38 1.23 4.55
N SER A 63 -4.54 1.87 4.64
CA SER A 63 -5.72 1.47 3.89
C SER A 63 -5.70 2.15 2.52
N VAL A 64 -6.02 1.38 1.48
CA VAL A 64 -6.19 1.89 0.11
C VAL A 64 -7.69 1.95 -0.17
N SER A 65 -8.22 3.14 -0.42
CA SER A 65 -9.63 3.33 -0.83
C SER A 65 -9.69 3.81 -2.27
N THR A 66 -10.77 3.49 -2.96
CA THR A 66 -11.03 3.98 -4.32
C THR A 66 -12.07 5.09 -4.24
N THR A 67 -11.77 6.24 -4.83
CA THR A 67 -12.75 7.30 -5.03
C THR A 67 -13.31 7.16 -6.43
N VAL A 68 -14.55 6.67 -6.53
CA VAL A 68 -15.32 6.70 -7.77
C VAL A 68 -16.14 7.98 -7.73
N VAL A 69 -15.86 8.92 -8.63
CA VAL A 69 -16.69 10.14 -8.77
C VAL A 69 -17.96 9.74 -9.53
N PRO A 70 -19.17 9.82 -8.95
CA PRO A 70 -20.40 9.48 -9.64
C PRO A 70 -20.73 10.55 -10.68
N GLY A 71 -20.90 10.18 -11.95
CA GLY A 71 -21.46 11.07 -12.99
C GLY A 71 -20.52 11.44 -14.14
N GLU A 72 -19.23 11.11 -14.08
CA GLU A 72 -18.32 11.22 -15.23
C GLU A 72 -17.99 9.84 -15.81
N ALA A 73 -17.74 9.81 -17.11
CA ALA A 73 -17.51 8.59 -17.88
C ALA A 73 -16.27 7.84 -17.37
N THR A 74 -16.50 6.90 -16.44
CA THR A 74 -15.82 5.61 -16.11
C THR A 74 -14.32 5.37 -16.34
N GLU A 75 -13.50 6.33 -16.78
CA GLU A 75 -12.09 6.09 -17.12
C GLU A 75 -11.13 6.45 -15.97
N ASP A 76 -11.47 7.43 -15.14
CA ASP A 76 -10.56 7.95 -14.12
C ASP A 76 -10.87 7.41 -12.72
N VAL A 77 -10.35 6.21 -12.45
CA VAL A 77 -10.41 5.60 -11.11
C VAL A 77 -9.17 6.00 -10.31
N PHE A 78 -9.33 6.97 -9.41
CA PHE A 78 -8.27 7.38 -8.48
C PHE A 78 -8.34 6.60 -7.17
N MET A 79 -7.19 6.29 -6.61
CA MET A 79 -7.06 5.71 -5.28
C MET A 79 -6.59 6.75 -4.27
N ASN A 80 -6.95 6.54 -3.01
CA ASN A 80 -6.48 7.31 -1.87
C ASN A 80 -5.78 6.38 -0.88
N LEU A 81 -4.78 6.93 -0.20
CA LEU A 81 -3.97 6.24 0.79
C LEU A 81 -4.19 6.89 2.16
N SER A 82 -4.64 6.11 3.14
CA SER A 82 -4.81 6.59 4.52
C SER A 82 -3.97 5.75 5.49
N LEU A 83 -3.24 6.41 6.39
CA LEU A 83 -2.41 5.74 7.39
C LEU A 83 -3.30 5.12 8.48
N LEU A 84 -3.20 3.81 8.67
CA LEU A 84 -3.88 3.12 9.77
C LEU A 84 -3.04 3.18 11.05
N TYR A 85 -1.78 2.76 10.96
CA TYR A 85 -0.84 2.83 12.07
C TYR A 85 0.60 2.77 11.57
N LYS A 86 1.52 3.21 12.43
CA LYS A 86 2.95 3.20 12.19
C LYS A 86 3.69 2.70 13.43
N HIS A 87 4.63 1.81 13.22
CA HIS A 87 5.54 1.32 14.25
C HIS A 87 6.96 1.78 13.96
N GLU A 88 7.60 2.43 14.92
CA GLU A 88 9.02 2.77 14.85
C GLU A 88 9.87 1.56 15.23
N LEU A 89 10.97 1.37 14.49
CA LEU A 89 11.89 0.25 14.68
C LEU A 89 13.15 0.74 15.40
N LYS A 90 13.49 0.06 16.49
CA LYS A 90 14.71 0.36 17.27
C LYS A 90 16.00 0.11 16.46
N ARG A 91 15.95 -0.78 15.47
CA ARG A 91 17.06 -1.16 14.60
C ARG A 91 16.69 -0.90 13.14
N SER A 92 17.71 -0.74 12.30
CA SER A 92 17.47 -0.60 10.86
C SER A 92 16.97 -1.92 10.29
N ALA A 93 15.87 -1.88 9.54
CA ALA A 93 15.31 -3.06 8.88
C ALA A 93 15.98 -3.31 7.52
N PHE A 94 15.90 -4.57 7.06
CA PHE A 94 16.32 -4.98 5.73
C PHE A 94 15.12 -5.43 4.90
N ASN A 95 14.37 -6.43 5.37
CA ASN A 95 13.15 -6.93 4.77
C ASN A 95 12.19 -7.46 5.87
N PHE A 96 11.00 -7.89 5.47
CA PHE A 96 10.05 -8.59 6.34
C PHE A 96 9.26 -9.65 5.59
N THR A 97 8.54 -10.48 6.33
CA THR A 97 7.56 -11.43 5.79
C THR A 97 6.29 -11.39 6.66
N TYR A 98 5.19 -11.88 6.12
CA TYR A 98 3.91 -11.91 6.81
C TYR A 98 3.15 -13.20 6.52
N GLY A 99 2.25 -13.58 7.42
CA GLY A 99 1.43 -14.79 7.28
C GLY A 99 0.71 -15.12 8.58
N GLY A 100 -0.06 -16.22 8.56
CA GLY A 100 -0.74 -16.76 9.74
C GLY A 100 0.23 -17.48 10.68
N PHE A 101 1.11 -16.72 11.35
CA PHE A 101 2.08 -17.28 12.29
C PHE A 101 1.36 -17.99 13.44
N GLY A 102 1.78 -19.22 13.76
CA GLY A 102 1.18 -20.00 14.85
C GLY A 102 -0.21 -20.58 14.54
N GLY A 103 -0.66 -20.61 13.28
CA GLY A 103 -1.90 -21.29 12.89
C GLY A 103 -3.18 -20.50 13.16
N THR A 104 -3.09 -19.18 13.34
CA THR A 104 -4.25 -18.32 13.45
C THR A 104 -5.05 -18.33 12.14
N LYS A 105 -6.20 -19.00 12.11
CA LYS A 105 -7.19 -18.80 11.04
C LYS A 105 -7.75 -17.40 11.21
N GLY A 106 -7.63 -16.57 10.17
CA GLY A 106 -8.02 -15.15 10.19
C GLY A 106 -9.39 -14.98 10.85
N LYS A 107 -9.39 -14.39 12.05
CA LYS A 107 -10.59 -14.12 12.84
C LYS A 107 -11.42 -13.03 12.19
#